data_AF-A0A3V2HZ49-F1
#
_entry.id   AF-A0A3V2HZ49-F1
#
_cell.length_a   1.000
_cell.length_b   1.000
_cell.length_c   1.000
_cell.angle_alpha   90.00
_cell.angle_beta   90.00
_cell.angle_gamma   90.00
#
_symmetry.space_group_name_H-M   'P 1'
#
loop_
_entity.id
_entity.type
_entity.pdbx_description
1 polymer ?
#
loop_
_entity_poly.entity_id
_entity_poly.type
_entity_poly.pdbx_seq_one_letter_code
_entity_poly.pdbx_strand_id
1 'polypeptide(L)'
;MKNNGLPGQSFAQPENPHQHNFAELIPVISGVIGRHATDIVSAKTLHSALGVRRDFTTWIKNRIAEYGFTAGSDFDVVENLTSPSLVSSKSRKRLAHDYLITLRMGKELSMVERTEQGRAIRHYFIKCEEELRRKAPEQAAALRRELKARITVASYFKPMCAALEAFRTDQGKTTPHHHYITESNMLARIVLGGMTAKQWAQANGITGEPRDCMSTEQLEHLSYLEQTNITLIELGQEYHQRKGELMRLSQRWLAKRLEAGNA
;
A
#
# COMPACT_ATOMS: atom_id res chain seq x y z
N MET A 1 9.77 -53.02 -46.19
CA MET A 1 9.64 -51.76 -46.97
C MET A 1 8.16 -51.66 -47.36
N LYS A 2 7.31 -50.72 -46.96
CA LYS A 2 7.40 -49.40 -46.33
C LYS A 2 6.22 -49.25 -45.36
N ASN A 3 6.46 -48.67 -44.18
CA ASN A 3 5.44 -48.23 -43.23
C ASN A 3 4.87 -46.89 -43.73
N ASN A 4 3.57 -46.81 -44.03
CA ASN A 4 2.88 -45.53 -44.25
C ASN A 4 1.95 -45.25 -43.07
N GLY A 5 2.46 -44.47 -42.11
CA GLY A 5 1.69 -43.96 -40.99
C GLY A 5 0.73 -42.84 -41.40
N LEU A 6 -0.49 -42.92 -40.89
CA LEU A 6 -1.49 -41.86 -40.90
C LEU A 6 -1.01 -40.71 -39.99
N PRO A 7 -1.04 -39.44 -40.43
CA PRO A 7 -0.75 -38.33 -39.54
C PRO A 7 -1.99 -38.02 -38.68
N GLY A 8 -1.83 -38.21 -37.37
CA GLY A 8 -2.79 -37.75 -36.37
C GLY A 8 -2.97 -36.25 -36.44
N GLN A 9 -4.23 -35.81 -36.48
CA GLN A 9 -4.63 -34.41 -36.33
C GLN A 9 -4.37 -33.98 -34.89
N SER A 10 -3.24 -33.32 -34.68
CA SER A 10 -2.97 -32.53 -33.49
C SER A 10 -3.83 -31.27 -33.55
N PHE A 11 -4.83 -31.15 -32.69
CA PHE A 11 -5.52 -29.88 -32.45
C PHE A 11 -4.51 -28.89 -31.84
N ALA A 12 -3.98 -28.00 -32.67
CA ALA A 12 -3.24 -26.83 -32.21
C ALA A 12 -4.23 -25.91 -31.46
N GLN A 13 -4.10 -25.82 -30.14
CA GLN A 13 -4.69 -24.71 -29.40
C GLN A 13 -4.07 -23.41 -29.92
N PRO A 14 -4.88 -22.37 -30.18
CA PRO A 14 -4.32 -21.07 -30.55
C PRO A 14 -3.63 -20.48 -29.31
N GLU A 15 -2.31 -20.30 -29.43
CA GLU A 15 -1.50 -19.45 -28.57
C GLU A 15 -2.19 -18.10 -28.41
N ASN A 16 -2.50 -17.72 -27.17
CA ASN A 16 -3.28 -16.55 -26.82
C ASN A 16 -2.37 -15.30 -26.97
N PRO A 17 -2.57 -14.39 -27.94
CA PRO A 17 -1.56 -13.40 -28.33
C PRO A 17 -1.48 -12.16 -27.39
N HIS A 18 -2.00 -12.25 -26.17
CA HIS A 18 -2.06 -11.11 -25.24
C HIS A 18 -1.62 -11.50 -23.83
N GLN A 19 -0.35 -11.86 -23.71
CA GLN A 19 0.39 -11.82 -22.44
C GLN A 19 1.50 -10.78 -22.56
N HIS A 20 1.14 -9.51 -22.73
CA HIS A 20 2.11 -8.43 -22.57
C HIS A 20 2.40 -8.27 -21.08
N ASN A 21 3.54 -8.79 -20.65
CA ASN A 21 4.06 -8.52 -19.32
C ASN A 21 4.33 -7.01 -19.22
N PHE A 22 3.96 -6.36 -18.12
CA PHE A 22 4.32 -4.96 -17.88
C PHE A 22 5.84 -4.73 -17.99
N ALA A 23 6.64 -5.75 -17.67
CA ALA A 23 8.11 -5.74 -17.83
C ALA A 23 8.58 -5.80 -19.31
N GLU A 24 7.73 -6.23 -20.25
CA GLU A 24 8.05 -6.18 -21.69
C GLU A 24 7.75 -4.81 -22.30
N LEU A 25 6.80 -4.07 -21.72
CA LEU A 25 6.43 -2.73 -22.16
C LEU A 25 7.39 -1.65 -21.64
N ILE A 26 8.01 -1.88 -20.49
CA ILE A 26 8.92 -0.95 -19.83
C ILE A 26 10.15 -1.74 -19.34
N PRO A 27 11.38 -1.36 -19.76
CA PRO A 27 12.59 -2.05 -19.34
C PRO A 27 12.76 -1.91 -17.83
N VAL A 28 12.61 -3.03 -17.13
CA VAL A 28 12.93 -3.16 -15.72
C VAL A 28 14.40 -3.57 -15.63
N ILE A 29 15.19 -2.80 -14.88
CA ILE A 29 16.59 -3.11 -14.61
C ILE A 29 16.78 -3.30 -13.10
N SER A 30 17.66 -4.21 -12.71
CA SER A 30 18.07 -4.29 -11.30
C SER A 30 18.99 -3.11 -10.98
N GLY A 31 18.70 -2.42 -9.88
CA GLY A 31 19.45 -1.27 -9.42
C GLY A 31 19.41 -1.14 -7.90
N VAL A 32 19.81 0.03 -7.42
CA VAL A 32 19.78 0.37 -5.99
C VAL A 32 19.02 1.67 -5.83
N ILE A 33 18.04 1.70 -4.92
CA ILE A 33 17.39 2.92 -4.46
C ILE A 33 17.78 3.10 -2.99
N GLY A 34 18.42 4.24 -2.68
CA GLY A 34 18.99 4.49 -1.36
C GLY A 34 20.01 3.41 -0.95
N ARG A 35 19.61 2.47 -0.08
CA ARG A 35 20.45 1.36 0.40
C ARG A 35 19.95 -0.03 -0.01
N HIS A 36 18.86 -0.11 -0.79
CA HIS A 36 18.19 -1.37 -1.09
C HIS A 36 18.34 -1.72 -2.57
N ALA A 37 18.85 -2.93 -2.84
CA ALA A 37 18.81 -3.50 -4.18
C ALA A 37 17.36 -3.81 -4.55
N THR A 38 16.91 -3.31 -5.70
CA THR A 38 15.52 -3.43 -6.13
C THR A 38 15.41 -3.31 -7.65
N ASP A 39 14.25 -3.70 -8.18
CA ASP A 39 13.91 -3.49 -9.57
C ASP A 39 13.51 -2.02 -9.77
N ILE A 40 14.17 -1.37 -10.71
CA ILE A 40 13.98 0.05 -11.01
C ILE A 40 13.56 0.27 -12.46
N VAL A 41 12.91 1.41 -12.67
CA VAL A 41 12.38 1.86 -13.95
C VAL A 41 12.73 3.34 -14.14
N SER A 42 13.03 3.77 -15.36
CA SER A 42 13.10 5.21 -15.68
C SER A 42 11.69 5.81 -15.71
N ALA A 43 11.48 6.86 -14.92
CA ALA A 43 10.21 7.59 -14.93
C ALA A 43 9.91 8.23 -16.29
N LYS A 44 10.92 8.65 -17.05
CA LYS A 44 10.72 9.15 -18.43
C LYS A 44 10.20 8.07 -19.37
N THR A 45 10.77 6.87 -19.28
CA THR A 45 10.31 5.73 -20.09
C THR A 45 8.88 5.36 -19.71
N LEU A 46 8.58 5.31 -18.40
CA LEU A 46 7.22 5.07 -17.92
C LEU A 46 6.24 6.16 -18.40
N HIS A 47 6.59 7.43 -18.28
CA HIS A 47 5.77 8.57 -18.72
C HIS A 47 5.41 8.48 -20.21
N SER A 48 6.40 8.16 -21.04
CA SER A 48 6.24 7.98 -22.48
C SER A 48 5.36 6.76 -22.79
N ALA A 49 5.63 5.62 -22.14
CA ALA A 49 4.87 4.39 -22.32
C ALA A 49 3.40 4.54 -21.88
N LEU A 50 3.14 5.31 -20.82
CA LEU A 50 1.78 5.59 -20.35
C LEU A 50 1.02 6.59 -21.24
N GLY A 51 1.67 7.24 -22.21
CA GLY A 51 1.03 8.21 -23.10
C GLY A 51 0.56 9.48 -22.37
N VAL A 52 1.26 9.88 -21.31
CA VAL A 52 0.88 11.06 -20.51
C VAL A 52 1.19 12.34 -21.29
N ARG A 53 0.16 13.18 -21.48
CA ARG A 53 0.27 14.42 -22.28
C ARG A 53 0.96 15.57 -21.55
N ARG A 54 0.85 15.61 -20.22
CA ARG A 54 1.52 16.64 -19.39
C ARG A 54 3.02 16.51 -19.53
N ASP A 55 3.75 17.61 -19.49
CA ASP A 55 5.21 17.60 -19.52
C ASP A 55 5.79 16.75 -18.38
N PHE A 56 6.87 16.03 -18.68
CA PHE A 56 7.46 15.06 -17.75
C PHE A 56 7.81 15.66 -16.39
N THR A 57 8.45 16.83 -16.38
CA THR A 57 8.93 17.47 -15.15
C THR A 57 7.78 17.87 -14.22
N THR A 58 6.74 18.51 -14.75
CA THR A 58 5.57 18.88 -13.94
C THR A 58 4.80 17.62 -13.52
N TRP A 59 4.68 16.63 -14.41
CA TRP A 59 4.01 15.37 -14.09
C TRP A 59 4.67 14.64 -12.92
N ILE A 60 5.97 14.35 -12.99
CA ILE A 60 6.64 13.52 -11.97
C ILE A 60 6.68 14.23 -10.62
N LYS A 61 6.93 15.55 -10.59
CA LYS A 61 6.92 16.34 -9.34
C LYS A 61 5.55 16.34 -8.69
N ASN A 62 4.48 16.53 -9.46
CA ASN A 62 3.13 16.51 -8.94
C ASN A 62 2.77 15.12 -8.39
N ARG A 63 3.14 14.04 -9.09
CA ARG A 63 2.87 12.68 -8.62
C ARG A 63 3.64 12.31 -7.36
N ILE A 64 4.90 12.69 -7.26
CA ILE A 64 5.69 12.53 -6.04
C ILE A 64 5.00 13.22 -4.85
N ALA A 65 4.57 14.48 -5.04
CA ALA A 65 3.91 15.24 -3.98
C ALA A 65 2.51 14.70 -3.63
N GLU A 66 1.68 14.37 -4.63
CA GLU A 66 0.29 13.93 -4.45
C GLU A 66 0.18 12.58 -3.74
N TYR A 67 1.08 11.64 -4.06
CA TYR A 67 1.06 10.28 -3.51
C TYR A 67 2.09 10.06 -2.40
N GLY A 68 2.86 11.08 -2.03
CA GLY A 68 3.76 11.05 -0.88
C GLY A 68 5.00 10.17 -1.09
N PHE A 69 5.46 9.97 -2.32
CA PHE A 69 6.67 9.19 -2.61
C PHE A 69 7.92 9.86 -2.02
N THR A 70 8.83 9.07 -1.49
CA THR A 70 10.00 9.52 -0.73
C THR A 70 11.32 9.20 -1.41
N ALA A 71 12.23 10.18 -1.42
CA ALA A 71 13.56 10.01 -1.99
C ALA A 71 14.40 9.00 -1.18
N GLY A 72 15.17 8.15 -1.86
CA GLY A 72 15.96 7.09 -1.23
C GLY A 72 15.16 5.88 -0.77
N SER A 73 13.83 5.87 -0.95
CA SER A 73 12.96 4.70 -0.74
C SER A 73 12.20 4.35 -2.01
N ASP A 74 11.49 5.32 -2.60
CA ASP A 74 10.66 5.11 -3.79
C ASP A 74 11.37 5.50 -5.08
N PHE A 75 12.28 6.46 -5.01
CA PHE A 75 13.03 6.94 -6.17
C PHE A 75 14.37 7.58 -5.81
N ASP A 76 15.25 7.67 -6.80
CA ASP A 76 16.46 8.50 -6.81
C ASP A 76 16.49 9.37 -8.07
N VAL A 77 17.04 10.59 -7.94
CA VAL A 77 17.18 11.52 -9.07
C VAL A 77 18.52 11.29 -9.74
N VAL A 78 18.51 11.12 -11.06
CA VAL A 78 19.73 10.98 -11.86
C VAL A 78 19.86 12.10 -12.87
N GLU A 79 21.06 12.63 -12.98
CA GLU A 79 21.41 13.66 -13.95
C GLU A 79 21.97 13.02 -15.22
N ASN A 80 21.29 13.24 -16.34
CA ASN A 80 21.75 12.81 -17.65
C ASN A 80 22.07 14.04 -18.52
N LEU A 81 23.09 13.94 -19.37
CA LEU A 81 23.32 14.96 -20.40
C LEU A 81 22.33 14.72 -21.55
N THR A 82 21.61 15.76 -21.98
CA THR A 82 20.79 15.65 -23.20
C THR A 82 21.66 15.48 -24.43
N SER A 83 21.22 14.60 -25.34
CA SER A 83 21.78 14.52 -26.69
C SER A 83 21.57 15.86 -27.41
N PRO A 84 22.59 16.38 -28.13
CA PRO A 84 22.43 17.59 -28.92
C PRO A 84 21.33 17.38 -29.98
N SER A 85 20.48 18.38 -30.16
CA SER A 85 19.47 18.37 -31.21
C SER A 85 20.17 18.50 -32.57
N LEU A 86 20.05 17.47 -33.41
CA LEU A 86 20.57 17.47 -34.78
C LEU A 86 19.93 18.53 -35.68
N VAL A 87 18.83 19.14 -35.24
CA VAL A 87 18.07 20.16 -35.98
C VAL A 87 18.63 21.57 -35.76
N SER A 88 19.47 21.79 -34.75
CA SER A 88 20.04 23.11 -34.45
C SER A 88 21.53 23.02 -34.10
N SER A 89 22.35 23.68 -34.92
CA SER A 89 23.79 23.89 -34.69
C SER A 89 24.11 24.73 -33.44
N LYS A 90 23.11 25.34 -32.81
CA LYS A 90 23.21 26.05 -31.52
C LYS A 90 22.76 25.22 -30.31
N SER A 91 22.43 23.92 -30.50
CA SER A 91 21.99 23.09 -29.38
C SER A 91 23.18 22.70 -28.48
N ARG A 92 23.17 23.23 -27.26
CA ARG A 92 24.13 22.85 -26.21
C ARG A 92 23.56 21.68 -25.42
N LYS A 93 24.42 20.72 -25.02
CA LYS A 93 24.03 19.68 -24.05
C LYS A 93 23.48 20.35 -22.80
N ARG A 94 22.23 20.05 -22.43
CA ARG A 94 21.61 20.53 -21.19
C ARG A 94 21.58 19.40 -20.18
N LEU A 95 21.72 19.74 -18.91
CA LEU A 95 21.49 18.80 -17.83
C LEU A 95 19.99 18.44 -17.82
N ALA A 96 19.67 17.15 -17.93
CA ALA A 96 18.32 16.64 -17.95
C ALA A 96 18.14 15.63 -16.82
N HIS A 97 17.27 15.98 -15.88
CA HIS A 97 16.94 15.11 -14.75
C HIS A 97 16.02 14.00 -15.21
N ASP A 98 16.29 12.78 -14.77
CA ASP A 98 15.37 11.65 -14.78
C ASP A 98 15.23 11.12 -13.34
N TYR A 99 14.19 10.34 -13.10
CA TYR A 99 13.91 9.72 -11.83
C TYR A 99 13.98 8.21 -12.03
N LEU A 100 14.92 7.54 -11.35
CA LEU A 100 14.91 6.10 -11.23
C LEU A 100 13.93 5.76 -10.12
N ILE A 101 12.81 5.14 -10.48
CA ILE A 101 11.73 4.80 -9.56
C ILE A 101 11.73 3.31 -9.30
N THR A 102 11.32 2.88 -8.11
CA THR A 102 11.08 1.46 -7.85
C THR A 102 9.97 0.93 -8.77
N LEU A 103 10.02 -0.36 -9.06
CA LEU A 103 8.95 -1.04 -9.80
C LEU A 103 7.58 -0.88 -9.10
N ARG A 104 7.57 -0.83 -7.76
CA ARG A 104 6.36 -0.58 -6.96
C ARG A 104 5.77 0.80 -7.28
N MET A 105 6.57 1.86 -7.14
CA MET A 105 6.16 3.22 -7.48
C MET A 105 5.65 3.30 -8.93
N GLY A 106 6.36 2.69 -9.88
CA GLY A 106 5.94 2.67 -11.29
C GLY A 106 4.59 1.99 -11.54
N LYS A 107 4.29 0.90 -10.81
CA LYS A 107 2.98 0.23 -10.87
C LYS A 107 1.88 1.11 -10.29
N GLU A 108 2.12 1.77 -9.16
CA GLU A 108 1.15 2.69 -8.55
C GLU A 108 0.83 3.86 -9.48
N LEU A 109 1.86 4.50 -10.07
CA LEU A 109 1.68 5.55 -11.07
C LEU A 109 0.85 5.06 -12.26
N SER A 110 1.14 3.87 -12.77
CA SER A 110 0.39 3.29 -13.88
C SER A 110 -1.09 3.05 -13.57
N MET A 111 -1.42 2.72 -12.32
CA MET A 111 -2.80 2.49 -11.88
C MET A 111 -3.60 3.79 -11.76
N VAL A 112 -2.95 4.92 -11.44
CA VAL A 112 -3.64 6.21 -11.24
C VAL A 112 -3.75 7.03 -12.53
N GLU A 113 -2.94 6.74 -13.54
CA GLU A 113 -3.01 7.47 -14.81
C GLU A 113 -4.29 7.17 -15.60
N ARG A 114 -4.95 8.25 -16.03
CA ARG A 114 -6.19 8.21 -16.82
C ARG A 114 -5.90 8.12 -18.32
N THR A 115 -5.06 7.18 -18.71
CA THR A 115 -4.70 6.92 -20.12
C THR A 115 -5.20 5.54 -20.56
N GLU A 116 -5.19 5.28 -21.87
CA GLU A 116 -5.56 3.96 -22.40
C GLU A 116 -4.60 2.88 -21.90
N GLN A 117 -3.30 3.20 -21.84
CA GLN A 117 -2.27 2.33 -21.31
C GLN A 117 -2.47 2.09 -19.81
N GLY A 118 -2.75 3.14 -19.02
CA GLY A 118 -3.11 2.99 -17.60
C GLY A 118 -4.37 2.15 -17.40
N ARG A 119 -5.35 2.22 -18.31
CA ARG A 119 -6.54 1.33 -18.30
C ARG A 119 -6.15 -0.13 -18.57
N ALA A 120 -5.34 -0.39 -19.61
CA ALA A 120 -4.89 -1.74 -19.94
C ALA A 120 -4.09 -2.38 -18.79
N ILE A 121 -3.21 -1.62 -18.15
CA ILE A 121 -2.41 -2.08 -17.01
C ILE A 121 -3.29 -2.43 -15.80
N ARG A 122 -4.30 -1.61 -15.50
CA ARG A 122 -5.28 -1.94 -14.44
C ARG A 122 -6.03 -3.25 -14.73
N HIS A 123 -6.49 -3.46 -15.96
CA HIS A 123 -7.15 -4.71 -16.34
C HIS A 123 -6.22 -5.92 -16.20
N TYR A 124 -4.95 -5.78 -16.56
CA TYR A 124 -3.95 -6.82 -16.34
C TYR A 124 -3.84 -7.18 -14.85
N PHE A 125 -3.70 -6.21 -13.95
CA PHE A 125 -3.59 -6.49 -12.51
C PHE A 125 -4.87 -7.09 -11.90
N ILE A 126 -6.05 -6.66 -12.36
CA ILE A 126 -7.32 -7.28 -11.97
C ILE A 126 -7.33 -8.76 -12.37
N LYS A 127 -6.98 -9.06 -13.63
CA LYS A 127 -6.89 -10.45 -14.10
C LYS A 127 -5.86 -11.28 -13.32
N CYS A 128 -4.73 -10.69 -12.92
CA CYS A 128 -3.78 -11.36 -12.05
C CYS A 128 -4.37 -11.70 -10.67
N GLU A 129 -5.16 -10.81 -10.05
CA GLU A 129 -5.85 -11.09 -8.79
C GLU A 129 -6.89 -12.21 -8.93
N GLU A 130 -7.67 -12.19 -10.02
CA GLU A 130 -8.64 -13.24 -10.34
C GLU A 130 -7.95 -14.61 -10.53
N GLU A 131 -6.85 -14.64 -11.28
CA GLU A 131 -6.07 -15.87 -11.48
C GLU A 131 -5.42 -16.37 -10.19
N LEU A 132 -4.92 -15.47 -9.33
CA LEU A 132 -4.39 -15.83 -8.02
C LEU A 132 -5.48 -16.46 -7.14
N ARG A 133 -6.69 -15.87 -7.15
CA ARG A 133 -7.86 -16.42 -6.44
C ARG A 133 -8.22 -17.83 -6.93
N ARG A 134 -8.10 -18.09 -8.24
CA ARG A 134 -8.39 -19.39 -8.83
C ARG A 134 -7.31 -20.44 -8.52
N LYS A 135 -6.03 -20.07 -8.62
CA LYS A 135 -4.89 -20.99 -8.51
C LYS A 135 -4.42 -21.22 -7.07
N ALA A 136 -4.54 -20.21 -6.22
CA ALA A 136 -4.07 -20.25 -4.83
C ALA A 136 -5.09 -19.55 -3.90
N PRO A 137 -6.27 -20.16 -3.70
CA PRO A 137 -7.37 -19.53 -2.96
C PRO A 137 -6.99 -19.13 -1.53
N GLU A 138 -6.18 -19.94 -0.84
CA GLU A 138 -5.72 -19.66 0.52
C GLU A 138 -4.79 -18.44 0.58
N GLN A 139 -3.81 -18.36 -0.32
CA GLN A 139 -2.92 -17.19 -0.41
C GLN A 139 -3.69 -15.93 -0.78
N ALA A 140 -4.63 -16.03 -1.73
CA ALA A 140 -5.49 -14.92 -2.09
C ALA A 140 -6.38 -14.47 -0.91
N ALA A 141 -6.88 -15.41 -0.10
CA ALA A 141 -7.66 -15.10 1.09
C ALA A 141 -6.80 -14.40 2.16
N ALA A 142 -5.54 -14.84 2.35
CA ALA A 142 -4.61 -14.19 3.27
C ALA A 142 -4.30 -12.74 2.86
N LEU A 143 -4.03 -12.48 1.58
CA LEU A 143 -3.80 -11.13 1.07
C LEU A 143 -5.05 -10.24 1.19
N ARG A 144 -6.24 -10.78 0.90
CA ARG A 144 -7.50 -10.05 1.11
C ARG A 144 -7.75 -9.74 2.59
N ARG A 145 -7.38 -10.65 3.50
CA ARG A 145 -7.48 -10.42 4.94
C ARG A 145 -6.55 -9.30 5.39
N GLU A 146 -5.31 -9.28 4.92
CA GLU A 146 -4.36 -8.19 5.18
C GLU A 146 -4.90 -6.84 4.69
N LEU A 147 -5.39 -6.79 3.43
CA LEU A 147 -6.01 -5.58 2.87
C LEU A 147 -7.20 -5.11 3.70
N LYS A 148 -8.09 -6.05 4.08
CA LYS A 148 -9.24 -5.76 4.92
C LYS A 148 -8.81 -5.18 6.27
N ALA A 149 -7.80 -5.77 6.91
CA ALA A 149 -7.30 -5.28 8.20
C ALA A 149 -6.77 -3.84 8.11
N ARG A 150 -5.99 -3.52 7.06
CA ARG A 150 -5.49 -2.15 6.80
C ARG A 150 -6.62 -1.15 6.58
N ILE A 151 -7.60 -1.47 5.75
CA ILE A 151 -8.74 -0.55 5.49
C ILE A 151 -9.60 -0.37 6.74
N THR A 152 -9.86 -1.47 7.46
CA THR A 152 -10.74 -1.46 8.63
C THR A 152 -10.16 -0.61 9.75
N VAL A 153 -8.85 -0.70 10.04
CA VAL A 153 -8.24 0.10 11.11
C VAL A 153 -8.28 1.60 10.82
N ALA A 154 -8.26 2.00 9.54
CA ALA A 154 -8.37 3.41 9.16
C ALA A 154 -9.81 3.93 9.32
N SER A 155 -10.80 3.05 9.39
CA SER A 155 -12.22 3.41 9.41
C SER A 155 -12.74 3.86 10.78
N TYR A 156 -12.13 3.43 11.89
CA TYR A 156 -12.68 3.65 13.24
C TYR A 156 -12.05 4.78 14.04
N PHE A 157 -10.86 5.27 13.66
CA PHE A 157 -10.22 6.38 14.38
C PHE A 157 -11.07 7.67 14.37
N LYS A 158 -11.57 8.09 13.20
CA LYS A 158 -12.40 9.31 13.09
C LYS A 158 -13.74 9.19 13.83
N PRO A 159 -14.52 8.10 13.66
CA PRO A 159 -15.73 7.86 14.47
C PRO A 159 -15.45 7.85 15.98
N MET A 160 -14.35 7.24 16.43
CA MET A 160 -13.96 7.25 17.84
C MET A 160 -13.69 8.66 18.36
N CYS A 161 -12.98 9.49 17.59
CA CYS A 161 -12.77 10.89 17.94
C CYS A 161 -14.10 11.66 18.01
N ALA A 162 -15.01 11.44 17.06
CA ALA A 162 -16.32 12.08 17.07
C ALA A 162 -17.18 11.65 18.28
N ALA A 163 -17.20 10.36 18.62
CA ALA A 163 -17.89 9.84 19.80
C ALA A 163 -17.32 10.45 21.09
N LEU A 164 -15.99 10.54 21.22
CA LEU A 164 -15.34 11.16 22.38
C LEU A 164 -15.67 12.64 22.50
N GLU A 165 -15.71 13.35 21.37
CA GLU A 165 -16.07 14.76 21.33
C GLU A 165 -17.53 15.00 21.74
N ALA A 166 -18.45 14.19 21.20
CA ALA A 166 -19.87 14.23 21.57
C ALA A 166 -20.07 13.97 23.06
N PHE A 167 -19.51 12.87 23.59
CA PHE A 167 -19.59 12.52 25.01
C PHE A 167 -19.10 13.64 25.93
N ARG A 168 -18.00 14.31 25.56
CA ARG A 168 -17.46 15.42 26.35
C ARG A 168 -18.29 16.70 26.21
N THR A 169 -18.84 16.95 25.02
CA THR A 169 -19.73 18.08 24.77
C THR A 169 -21.02 17.95 25.58
N ASP A 170 -21.57 16.74 25.70
CA ASP A 170 -22.75 16.46 26.55
C ASP A 170 -22.46 16.72 28.04
N GLN A 171 -21.20 16.62 28.46
CA GLN A 171 -20.73 17.01 29.79
C GLN A 171 -20.40 18.52 29.91
N GLY A 172 -20.66 19.32 28.88
CA GLY A 172 -20.31 20.74 28.83
C GLY A 172 -18.81 21.02 28.72
N LYS A 173 -18.01 20.05 28.25
CA LYS A 173 -16.54 20.16 28.15
C LYS A 173 -16.10 20.24 26.69
N THR A 174 -15.02 20.97 26.44
CA THR A 174 -14.34 20.93 25.14
C THR A 174 -13.40 19.71 25.04
N THR A 175 -13.03 19.33 23.81
CA THR A 175 -12.14 18.19 23.56
C THR A 175 -10.84 18.62 22.87
N PRO A 176 -9.86 19.11 23.66
CA PRO A 176 -8.52 19.38 23.13
C PRO A 176 -7.85 18.16 22.49
N HIS A 177 -6.93 18.42 21.54
CA HIS A 177 -6.23 17.40 20.75
C HIS A 177 -5.56 16.27 21.57
N HIS A 178 -5.04 16.59 22.76
CA HIS A 178 -4.37 15.61 23.61
C HIS A 178 -5.31 14.49 24.11
N HIS A 179 -6.63 14.71 24.15
CA HIS A 179 -7.59 13.66 24.49
C HIS A 179 -7.64 12.56 23.44
N TYR A 180 -7.65 12.92 22.14
CA TYR A 180 -7.60 11.94 21.06
C TYR A 180 -6.30 11.13 21.07
N ILE A 181 -5.17 11.80 21.33
CA ILE A 181 -3.87 11.12 21.49
C ILE A 181 -3.91 10.16 22.68
N THR A 182 -4.50 10.58 23.81
CA THR A 182 -4.60 9.74 25.01
C THR A 182 -5.43 8.49 24.73
N GLU A 183 -6.57 8.65 24.05
CA GLU A 183 -7.43 7.54 23.65
C GLU A 183 -6.72 6.57 22.71
N SER A 184 -6.11 7.07 21.63
CA SER A 184 -5.38 6.24 20.69
C SER A 184 -4.17 5.55 21.33
N ASN A 185 -3.47 6.21 22.24
CA ASN A 185 -2.35 5.62 22.96
C ASN A 185 -2.80 4.55 23.97
N MET A 186 -3.98 4.69 24.57
CA MET A 186 -4.55 3.64 25.41
C MET A 186 -4.71 2.35 24.60
N LEU A 187 -5.36 2.44 23.44
CA LEU A 187 -5.58 1.29 22.57
C LEU A 187 -4.27 0.70 22.04
N ALA A 188 -3.35 1.55 21.58
CA ALA A 188 -2.03 1.13 21.12
C ALA A 188 -1.26 0.37 22.22
N ARG A 189 -1.31 0.84 23.47
CA ARG A 189 -0.66 0.14 24.59
C ARG A 189 -1.28 -1.22 24.87
N ILE A 190 -2.59 -1.39 24.71
CA ILE A 190 -3.23 -2.69 24.89
C ILE A 190 -2.77 -3.66 23.79
N VAL A 191 -2.70 -3.20 22.54
CA VAL A 191 -2.33 -4.05 21.38
C VAL A 191 -0.83 -4.33 21.31
N LEU A 192 0.01 -3.36 21.65
CA LEU A 192 1.46 -3.38 21.42
C LEU A 192 2.26 -3.63 22.72
N GLY A 193 1.71 -4.42 23.65
CA GLY A 193 2.44 -4.87 24.83
C GLY A 193 2.89 -3.74 25.77
N GLY A 194 2.04 -2.72 25.95
CA GLY A 194 2.31 -1.58 26.84
C GLY A 194 3.01 -0.39 26.17
N MET A 195 3.38 -0.51 24.89
CA MET A 195 4.02 0.57 24.13
C MET A 195 3.01 1.47 23.43
N THR A 196 3.32 2.77 23.34
CA THR A 196 2.63 3.64 22.38
C THR A 196 3.05 3.27 20.95
N ALA A 197 2.23 3.63 19.96
CA ALA A 197 2.55 3.38 18.54
C ALA A 197 3.93 3.96 18.15
N LYS A 198 4.26 5.16 18.65
CA LYS A 198 5.56 5.80 18.45
C LYS A 198 6.73 5.01 19.06
N GLN A 199 6.58 4.56 20.31
CA GLN A 199 7.61 3.77 20.98
C GLN A 199 7.83 2.42 20.28
N TRP A 200 6.73 1.78 19.86
CA TRP A 200 6.79 0.53 19.12
C TRP A 200 7.50 0.70 17.77
N ALA A 201 7.21 1.75 17.01
CA ALA A 201 7.91 2.02 15.76
C ALA A 201 9.42 2.25 15.96
N GLN A 202 9.78 3.03 16.99
CA GLN A 202 11.18 3.26 17.33
C GLN A 202 11.91 1.96 17.71
N ALA A 203 11.27 1.10 18.51
CA ALA A 203 11.84 -0.19 18.92
C ALA A 203 12.06 -1.16 17.75
N ASN A 204 11.26 -1.03 16.68
CA ASN A 204 11.36 -1.88 15.49
C ASN A 204 12.13 -1.21 14.32
N GLY A 205 12.74 -0.03 14.54
CA GLY A 205 13.48 0.69 13.50
C GLY A 205 12.62 1.16 12.33
N ILE A 206 11.32 1.37 12.55
CA ILE A 206 10.35 1.74 11.52
C ILE A 206 10.39 3.26 11.30
N THR A 207 10.55 3.66 10.04
CA THR A 207 10.40 5.05 9.58
C THR A 207 9.05 5.21 8.90
N GLY A 208 8.17 6.08 9.42
CA GLY A 208 6.85 6.34 8.84
C GLY A 208 5.70 6.17 9.86
N GLU A 209 4.48 5.99 9.34
CA GLU A 209 3.29 5.77 10.16
C GLU A 209 3.32 4.37 10.79
N PRO A 210 3.32 4.23 12.13
CA PRO A 210 3.43 2.93 12.78
C PRO A 210 2.38 1.91 12.36
N ARG A 211 1.14 2.36 12.07
CA ARG A 211 0.03 1.48 11.66
C ARG A 211 0.32 0.75 10.35
N ASP A 212 1.09 1.33 9.43
CA ASP A 212 1.37 0.72 8.12
C ASP A 212 2.28 -0.51 8.24
N CYS A 213 3.05 -0.60 9.33
CA CYS A 213 3.99 -1.67 9.60
C CYS A 213 3.47 -2.71 10.61
N MET A 214 2.27 -2.52 11.16
CA MET A 214 1.67 -3.49 12.07
C MET A 214 1.26 -4.77 11.33
N SER A 215 1.31 -5.91 12.03
CA SER A 215 0.84 -7.19 11.50
C SER A 215 -0.68 -7.19 11.30
N THR A 216 -1.18 -8.08 10.43
CA THR A 216 -2.62 -8.28 10.22
C THR A 216 -3.36 -8.51 11.53
N GLU A 217 -2.77 -9.27 12.46
CA GLU A 217 -3.37 -9.54 13.76
C GLU A 217 -3.42 -8.30 14.66
N GLN A 218 -2.34 -7.52 14.70
CA GLN A 218 -2.29 -6.25 15.44
C GLN A 218 -3.34 -5.26 14.91
N LEU A 219 -3.50 -5.16 13.59
CA LEU A 219 -4.48 -4.30 12.95
C LEU A 219 -5.93 -4.74 13.22
N GLU A 220 -6.20 -6.03 13.18
CA GLU A 220 -7.52 -6.58 13.52
C GLU A 220 -7.87 -6.37 15.00
N HIS A 221 -6.90 -6.57 15.90
CA HIS A 221 -7.07 -6.34 17.32
C HIS A 221 -7.31 -4.85 17.62
N LEU A 222 -6.53 -3.96 17.01
CA LEU A 222 -6.71 -2.52 17.15
C LEU A 222 -8.09 -2.07 16.65
N SER A 223 -8.51 -2.57 15.48
CA SER A 223 -9.85 -2.28 14.93
C SER A 223 -10.97 -2.73 15.86
N TYR A 224 -10.84 -3.93 16.44
CA TYR A 224 -11.79 -4.46 17.41
C TYR A 224 -11.91 -3.57 18.65
N LEU A 225 -10.77 -3.12 19.19
CA LEU A 225 -10.77 -2.25 20.36
C LEU A 225 -11.24 -0.82 20.05
N GLU A 226 -10.90 -0.25 18.88
CA GLU A 226 -11.42 1.06 18.45
C GLU A 226 -12.94 1.03 18.32
N GLN A 227 -13.49 0.01 17.66
CA GLN A 227 -14.95 -0.18 17.53
C GLN A 227 -15.62 -0.34 18.90
N THR A 228 -15.05 -1.19 19.76
CA THR A 228 -15.59 -1.42 21.10
C THR A 228 -15.55 -0.14 21.93
N ASN A 229 -14.47 0.63 21.84
CA ASN A 229 -14.33 1.87 22.59
C ASN A 229 -15.35 2.92 22.16
N ILE A 230 -15.70 3.01 20.87
CA ILE A 230 -16.82 3.83 20.40
C ILE A 230 -18.10 3.47 21.17
N THR A 231 -18.47 2.18 21.19
CA THR A 231 -19.68 1.73 21.91
C THR A 231 -19.61 2.07 23.40
N LEU A 232 -18.46 1.87 24.05
CA LEU A 232 -18.33 2.17 25.48
C LEU A 232 -18.43 3.68 25.78
N ILE A 233 -17.95 4.54 24.88
CA ILE A 233 -18.12 5.99 24.97
C ILE A 233 -19.60 6.36 24.84
N GLU A 234 -20.30 5.79 23.84
CA GLU A 234 -21.74 6.03 23.61
C GLU A 234 -22.61 5.56 24.79
N LEU A 235 -22.18 4.51 25.50
CA LEU A 235 -22.81 4.05 26.74
C LEU A 235 -22.48 4.92 27.96
N GLY A 236 -21.73 6.01 27.77
CA GLY A 236 -21.41 6.99 28.80
C GLY A 236 -20.34 6.54 29.81
N GLN A 237 -19.56 5.50 29.50
CA GLN A 237 -18.53 5.03 30.42
C GLN A 237 -17.35 6.01 30.48
N GLU A 238 -16.79 6.20 31.67
CA GLU A 238 -15.61 7.05 31.88
C GLU A 238 -14.30 6.33 31.48
N TYR A 239 -13.25 7.10 31.19
CA TYR A 239 -11.99 6.60 30.62
C TYR A 239 -11.39 5.38 31.36
N HIS A 240 -11.33 5.44 32.70
CA HIS A 240 -10.75 4.34 33.49
C HIS A 240 -11.58 3.05 33.42
N GLN A 241 -12.90 3.18 33.36
CA GLN A 241 -13.81 2.04 33.21
C GLN A 241 -13.62 1.41 31.83
N ARG A 242 -13.62 2.23 30.78
CA ARG A 242 -13.37 1.77 29.40
C ARG A 242 -12.02 1.07 29.28
N LYS A 243 -10.96 1.65 29.84
CA LYS A 243 -9.63 1.03 29.83
C LYS A 243 -9.63 -0.37 30.42
N GLY A 244 -10.24 -0.55 31.60
CA GLY A 244 -10.33 -1.86 32.25
C GLY A 244 -11.10 -2.87 31.42
N GLU A 245 -12.23 -2.46 30.84
CA GLU A 245 -13.08 -3.32 30.03
C GLU A 245 -12.42 -3.70 28.69
N LEU A 246 -11.76 -2.75 28.03
CA LEU A 246 -10.99 -3.00 26.80
C LEU A 246 -9.82 -3.95 27.05
N MET A 247 -9.13 -3.84 28.18
CA MET A 247 -8.08 -4.79 28.56
C MET A 247 -8.67 -6.20 28.73
N ARG A 248 -9.80 -6.33 29.43
CA ARG A 248 -10.49 -7.62 29.63
C ARG A 248 -10.92 -8.24 28.30
N LEU A 249 -11.53 -7.43 27.42
CA LEU A 249 -11.98 -7.87 26.09
C LEU A 249 -10.82 -8.23 25.17
N SER A 250 -9.71 -7.50 25.25
CA SER A 250 -8.47 -7.81 24.55
C SER A 250 -7.91 -9.18 24.93
N GLN A 251 -7.84 -9.50 26.23
CA GLN A 251 -7.39 -10.83 26.68
C GLN A 251 -8.30 -11.95 26.16
N ARG A 252 -9.63 -11.74 26.18
CA ARG A 252 -10.59 -12.70 25.62
C ARG A 252 -10.44 -12.85 24.10
N TRP A 253 -10.17 -11.75 23.40
CA TRP A 253 -9.97 -11.73 21.95
C TRP A 253 -8.73 -12.55 21.56
N LEU A 254 -7.62 -12.37 22.30
CA LEU A 254 -6.39 -13.12 22.10
C LEU A 254 -6.60 -14.61 22.40
N ALA A 255 -7.20 -14.96 23.55
CA ALA A 255 -7.42 -16.35 23.94
C ALA A 255 -8.18 -17.16 22.88
N LYS A 256 -9.27 -16.60 22.32
CA LYS A 256 -10.05 -17.26 21.25
C LYS A 256 -9.22 -17.57 20.00
N ARG A 257 -8.21 -16.76 19.69
CA ARG A 257 -7.36 -16.93 18.50
C ARG A 257 -6.23 -17.92 18.74
N LEU A 258 -5.69 -17.97 19.95
CA LEU A 258 -4.79 -19.06 20.35
C LEU A 258 -5.49 -20.42 20.26
N GLU A 259 -6.74 -20.50 20.73
CA GLU A 259 -7.55 -21.73 20.62
C GLU A 259 -7.80 -22.11 19.16
N ALA A 260 -8.17 -21.15 18.30
CA ALA A 260 -8.42 -21.39 16.88
C ALA A 260 -7.16 -21.71 16.05
N GLY A 261 -5.97 -21.32 16.52
CA GLY A 261 -4.70 -21.65 15.86
C GLY A 261 -4.11 -22.99 16.26
N ASN A 262 -4.59 -23.58 17.36
CA ASN A 262 -4.17 -24.89 17.87
C ASN A 262 -5.12 -26.04 17.47
N ALA A 263 -6.22 -25.71 16.77
CA ALA A 263 -7.23 -26.65 16.28
C ALA A 263 -7.09 -26.85 14.77
#